data_AF-A0A2T4DTX2-F1
#
_entry.id   AF-A0A2T4DTX2-F1
#
_cell.length_a   1.000
_cell.length_b   1.000
_cell.length_c   1.000
_cell.angle_alpha   90.00
_cell.angle_beta   90.00
_cell.angle_gamma   90.00
#
_symmetry.space_group_name_H-M   'P 1'
#
loop_
_entity.id
_entity.type
_entity.pdbx_description
1 polymer ?
#
loop_
_entity_poly.entity_id
_entity_poly.type
_entity_poly.pdbx_seq_one_letter_code
_entity_poly.pdbx_strand_id
1 'polypeptide(L)'
;MFWKKKHNDLVIQCPTCEWNPDGEKHWACSCGHKWNTFKTKGKCPKCKTQWEDTRCPACGKSTPHKDWYKTKEEIDLIASSGDQVLRTKKRKLESRLIDYGIRNHRISHLPYLDHSKERFQSAYDAGCRMMILYTISYAVHELTERDNIIQWFKDENIWDKVSPNEKKFLTELNPEEELIMDLSWRIESALTLGWCLNKIKTLPRLDNDNNEKEIEEFQRNVPELGDPLQLFLTQLEYRDFNEIYEENLLNELATTYFRNLMFNGKKDETNINRFTSFERHQVLNWLRTYYADESEITGELWDETDTST
;
A
#
# COMPACT_ATOMS: atom_id res chain seq x y z
N MET A 1 -22.48 -5.45 -52.60
CA MET A 1 -21.23 -5.17 -51.86
C MET A 1 -21.55 -4.11 -50.80
N PHE A 2 -22.06 -4.54 -49.64
CA PHE A 2 -22.53 -3.63 -48.58
C PHE A 2 -21.37 -3.28 -47.65
N TRP A 3 -20.79 -2.09 -47.82
CA TRP A 3 -19.87 -1.52 -46.84
C TRP A 3 -20.70 -0.97 -45.68
N LYS A 4 -20.88 -1.73 -44.60
CA LYS A 4 -21.28 -1.16 -43.31
C LYS A 4 -20.15 -0.24 -42.86
N LYS A 5 -20.38 1.07 -42.81
CA LYS A 5 -19.54 2.00 -42.05
C LYS A 5 -19.45 1.44 -40.62
N LYS A 6 -18.30 0.89 -40.23
CA LYS A 6 -17.98 0.71 -38.81
C LYS A 6 -18.13 2.10 -38.20
N HIS A 7 -19.11 2.29 -37.32
CA HIS A 7 -19.04 3.41 -36.39
C HIS A 7 -17.76 3.18 -35.61
N ASN A 8 -16.76 4.02 -35.88
CA ASN A 8 -15.52 4.01 -35.13
C ASN A 8 -15.88 4.62 -33.78
N ASP A 9 -16.32 3.78 -32.84
CA ASP A 9 -16.63 4.20 -31.49
C ASP A 9 -15.30 4.63 -30.84
N LEU A 10 -15.04 5.94 -30.91
CA LEU A 10 -13.87 6.54 -30.29
C LEU A 10 -14.05 6.44 -28.77
N VAL A 11 -13.09 5.78 -28.14
CA VAL A 11 -12.96 5.72 -26.69
C VAL A 11 -12.04 6.85 -26.25
N ILE A 12 -12.42 7.55 -25.19
CA ILE A 12 -11.57 8.60 -24.63
C ILE A 12 -10.73 7.98 -23.53
N GLN A 13 -9.40 8.09 -23.68
CA GLN A 13 -8.45 7.49 -22.75
C GLN A 13 -7.18 8.35 -22.66
N CYS A 14 -6.62 8.49 -21.46
CA CYS A 14 -5.35 9.18 -21.27
C CYS A 14 -4.21 8.46 -22.03
N PRO A 15 -3.46 9.15 -22.90
CA PRO A 15 -2.35 8.54 -23.65
C PRO A 15 -1.19 8.03 -22.78
N THR A 16 -1.10 8.49 -21.53
CA THR A 16 0.00 8.11 -20.63
C THR A 16 -0.38 6.95 -19.71
N CYS A 17 -1.50 7.08 -18.99
CA CYS A 17 -1.84 6.19 -17.89
C CYS A 17 -3.07 5.34 -18.14
N GLU A 18 -3.72 5.50 -19.30
CA GLU A 18 -4.89 4.73 -19.70
C GLU A 18 -6.16 5.03 -18.87
N TRP A 19 -6.19 6.14 -18.13
CA TRP A 19 -7.39 6.62 -17.42
C TRP A 19 -8.53 6.97 -18.39
N ASN A 20 -9.74 6.50 -18.08
CA ASN A 20 -10.95 6.83 -18.82
C ASN A 20 -11.73 7.94 -18.08
N PRO A 21 -12.26 8.95 -18.78
CA PRO A 21 -13.06 9.98 -18.16
C PRO A 21 -14.30 9.44 -17.46
N ASP A 22 -14.46 9.82 -16.20
CA ASP A 22 -15.61 9.49 -15.34
C ASP A 22 -16.85 10.36 -15.60
N GLY A 23 -16.73 11.40 -16.43
CA GLY A 23 -17.80 12.34 -16.75
C GLY A 23 -17.76 13.64 -15.95
N GLU A 24 -16.91 13.72 -14.92
CA GLU A 24 -16.86 14.83 -13.96
C GLU A 24 -16.14 16.09 -14.50
N LYS A 25 -16.32 17.20 -13.78
CA LYS A 25 -15.78 18.52 -14.15
C LYS A 25 -14.36 18.73 -13.59
N HIS A 26 -13.40 17.94 -14.08
CA HIS A 26 -12.01 17.98 -13.60
C HIS A 26 -11.20 19.21 -14.04
N TRP A 27 -11.63 19.93 -15.09
CA TRP A 27 -10.82 20.99 -15.70
C TRP A 27 -11.40 22.38 -15.46
N ALA A 28 -10.51 23.36 -15.28
CA ALA A 28 -10.85 24.76 -15.10
C ALA A 28 -10.16 25.63 -16.17
N CYS A 29 -10.90 26.59 -16.74
CA CYS A 29 -10.40 27.48 -17.78
C CYS A 29 -9.71 28.67 -17.13
N SER A 30 -8.85 29.38 -17.86
CA SER A 30 -8.34 30.70 -17.46
C SER A 30 -9.44 31.72 -17.16
N CYS A 31 -10.65 31.56 -17.74
CA CYS A 31 -11.81 32.37 -17.41
C CYS A 31 -12.59 31.90 -16.14
N GLY A 32 -12.06 30.92 -15.42
CA GLY A 32 -12.64 30.33 -14.20
C GLY A 32 -13.76 29.31 -14.40
N HIS A 33 -14.18 29.00 -15.63
CA HIS A 33 -15.24 28.02 -15.88
C HIS A 33 -14.72 26.59 -15.66
N LYS A 34 -15.40 25.79 -14.83
CA LYS A 34 -15.09 24.36 -14.61
C LYS A 34 -16.00 23.47 -15.47
N TRP A 35 -15.42 22.56 -16.26
CA TRP A 35 -16.18 21.67 -17.14
C TRP A 35 -15.46 20.34 -17.41
N ASN A 36 -16.18 19.41 -18.02
CA ASN A 36 -15.61 18.21 -18.62
C ASN A 36 -15.12 18.55 -20.04
N THR A 37 -13.80 18.54 -20.25
CA THR A 37 -13.16 18.96 -21.50
C THR A 37 -13.63 18.17 -22.72
N PHE A 38 -14.00 16.90 -22.55
CA PHE A 38 -14.40 16.02 -23.65
C PHE A 38 -15.81 16.28 -24.16
N LYS A 39 -16.68 16.93 -23.37
CA LYS A 39 -18.03 17.33 -23.83
C LYS A 39 -17.99 18.34 -24.97
N THR A 40 -16.89 19.09 -25.09
CA THR A 40 -16.74 20.17 -26.08
C THR A 40 -15.43 20.09 -26.86
N LYS A 41 -14.77 18.92 -26.84
CA LYS A 41 -13.48 18.69 -27.50
C LYS A 41 -12.43 19.76 -27.18
N GLY A 42 -12.31 20.12 -25.90
CA GLY A 42 -11.33 21.12 -25.43
C GLY A 42 -11.81 22.58 -25.53
N LYS A 43 -12.99 22.86 -26.06
CA LYS A 43 -13.50 24.24 -26.18
C LYS A 43 -14.25 24.69 -24.92
N CYS A 44 -13.81 25.77 -24.27
CA CYS A 44 -14.49 26.30 -23.09
C CYS A 44 -15.94 26.73 -23.43
N PRO A 45 -16.97 26.22 -22.73
CA PRO A 45 -18.37 26.60 -22.97
C PRO A 45 -18.63 28.10 -22.78
N LYS A 46 -17.89 28.76 -21.88
CA LYS A 46 -18.07 30.17 -21.50
C LYS A 46 -17.33 31.13 -22.44
N CYS A 47 -15.99 31.14 -22.41
CA CYS A 47 -15.18 32.09 -23.19
C CYS A 47 -14.79 31.60 -24.59
N LYS A 48 -15.18 30.38 -24.97
CA LYS A 48 -14.92 29.77 -26.28
C LYS A 48 -13.45 29.51 -26.64
N THR A 49 -12.50 29.73 -25.73
CA THR A 49 -11.09 29.33 -25.87
C THR A 49 -10.96 27.85 -26.21
N GLN A 50 -10.18 27.52 -27.24
CA GLN A 50 -9.83 26.15 -27.60
C GLN A 50 -8.55 25.75 -26.87
N TRP A 51 -8.63 24.73 -26.03
CA TRP A 51 -7.45 24.15 -25.40
C TRP A 51 -6.87 23.06 -26.31
N GLU A 52 -5.57 23.14 -26.57
CA GLU A 52 -4.84 22.16 -27.38
C GLU A 52 -4.39 20.95 -26.56
N ASP A 53 -4.14 21.15 -25.27
CA ASP A 53 -3.72 20.13 -24.33
C ASP A 53 -4.79 19.80 -23.29
N THR A 54 -4.69 18.61 -22.71
CA THR A 54 -5.51 18.17 -21.59
C THR A 54 -4.66 17.49 -20.53
N ARG A 55 -4.76 18.00 -19.31
CA ARG A 55 -4.12 17.44 -18.12
C ARG A 55 -4.93 16.27 -17.59
N CYS A 56 -4.29 15.11 -17.39
CA CYS A 56 -4.96 13.95 -16.82
C CYS A 56 -5.21 14.14 -15.31
N PRO A 57 -6.45 13.94 -14.81
CA PRO A 57 -6.75 13.98 -13.37
C PRO A 57 -6.08 12.85 -12.58
N ALA A 58 -5.79 11.71 -13.23
CA ALA A 58 -5.21 10.53 -12.59
C ALA A 58 -3.69 10.60 -12.47
N CYS A 59 -2.97 10.80 -13.58
CA CYS A 59 -1.50 10.79 -13.58
C CYS A 59 -0.87 12.18 -13.66
N GLY A 60 -1.67 13.25 -13.70
CA GLY A 60 -1.19 14.64 -13.69
C GLY A 60 -0.53 15.14 -14.97
N LYS A 61 -0.17 14.27 -15.93
CA LYS A 61 0.51 14.65 -17.19
C LYS A 61 -0.44 15.36 -18.15
N SER A 62 0.06 16.42 -18.79
CA SER A 62 -0.62 17.11 -19.90
C SER A 62 -0.19 16.50 -21.23
N THR A 63 -1.17 16.23 -22.09
CA THR A 63 -0.95 15.65 -23.44
C THR A 63 -1.88 16.34 -24.45
N PRO A 64 -1.55 16.33 -25.75
CA PRO A 64 -2.42 16.91 -26.77
C PRO A 64 -3.82 16.33 -26.69
N HIS A 65 -4.84 17.19 -26.65
CA HIS A 65 -6.25 16.81 -26.48
C HIS A 65 -6.72 15.82 -27.56
N LYS A 66 -6.17 15.94 -28.78
CA LYS A 66 -6.46 15.03 -29.90
C LYS A 66 -6.00 13.59 -29.62
N ASP A 67 -4.96 13.38 -28.84
CA ASP A 67 -4.36 12.07 -28.61
C ASP A 67 -5.20 11.21 -27.65
N TRP A 68 -6.15 11.84 -26.94
CA TRP A 68 -7.08 11.17 -26.01
C TRP A 68 -8.15 10.34 -26.71
N TYR A 69 -8.41 10.58 -28.00
CA TYR A 69 -9.43 9.84 -28.75
C TYR A 69 -8.77 8.65 -29.43
N LYS A 70 -9.12 7.44 -28.98
CA LYS A 70 -8.58 6.18 -29.50
C LYS A 70 -9.69 5.36 -30.14
N THR A 71 -9.35 4.70 -31.24
CA THR A 71 -10.15 3.60 -31.78
C THR A 71 -10.02 2.37 -30.90
N LYS A 72 -10.97 1.44 -31.03
CA LYS A 72 -10.88 0.16 -30.32
C LYS A 72 -9.60 -0.60 -30.72
N GLU A 73 -9.26 -0.59 -31.99
CA GLU A 73 -8.04 -1.21 -32.51
C GLU A 73 -6.77 -0.60 -31.90
N GLU A 74 -6.71 0.72 -31.67
CA GLU A 74 -5.59 1.36 -30.98
C GLU A 74 -5.52 0.99 -29.49
N ILE A 75 -6.66 0.85 -28.81
CA ILE A 75 -6.69 0.40 -27.41
C ILE A 75 -6.16 -1.03 -27.30
N ASP A 76 -6.63 -1.92 -28.17
CA ASP A 76 -6.18 -3.31 -28.19
C ASP A 76 -4.67 -3.38 -28.48
N LEU A 77 -4.17 -2.55 -29.39
CA LEU A 77 -2.73 -2.42 -29.65
C LEU A 77 -1.96 -1.95 -28.41
N ILE A 78 -2.42 -0.89 -27.73
CA ILE A 78 -1.79 -0.38 -26.50
C ILE A 78 -1.75 -1.46 -25.43
N ALA A 79 -2.88 -2.13 -25.17
CA ALA A 79 -2.97 -3.21 -24.18
C ALA A 79 -2.02 -4.39 -24.51
N SER A 80 -1.78 -4.65 -25.79
CA SER A 80 -0.86 -5.70 -26.26
C SER A 80 0.63 -5.27 -26.35
N SER A 81 0.92 -3.98 -26.24
CA SER A 81 2.28 -3.42 -26.35
C SER A 81 3.08 -3.54 -25.04
N GLY A 82 4.41 -3.48 -25.08
CA GLY A 82 5.24 -3.40 -23.85
C GLY A 82 5.28 -4.69 -23.03
N ASP A 83 5.69 -4.57 -21.76
CA ASP A 83 5.86 -5.71 -20.85
C ASP A 83 4.50 -6.22 -20.36
N GLN A 84 4.13 -7.42 -20.80
CA GLN A 84 2.85 -8.05 -20.47
C GLN A 84 2.71 -8.45 -19.00
N VAL A 85 3.83 -8.74 -18.33
CA VAL A 85 3.85 -9.04 -16.89
C VAL A 85 3.51 -7.77 -16.13
N LEU A 86 4.20 -6.66 -16.42
CA LEU A 86 3.95 -5.37 -15.75
C LEU A 86 2.55 -4.81 -16.06
N ARG A 87 2.03 -5.00 -17.27
CA ARG A 87 0.64 -4.64 -17.60
C ARG A 87 -0.39 -5.46 -16.83
N THR A 88 -0.11 -6.73 -16.55
CA THR A 88 -0.99 -7.56 -15.74
C THR A 88 -0.95 -7.14 -14.27
N LYS A 89 0.25 -6.88 -13.73
CA LYS A 89 0.44 -6.30 -12.39
C LYS A 89 -0.32 -4.96 -12.24
N LYS A 90 -0.17 -4.06 -13.23
CA LYS A 90 -0.91 -2.78 -13.29
C LYS A 90 -2.42 -2.99 -13.16
N ARG A 91 -3.01 -3.83 -14.01
CA ARG A 91 -4.46 -4.07 -14.03
C ARG A 91 -4.96 -4.64 -12.71
N LYS A 92 -4.23 -5.60 -12.12
CA LYS A 92 -4.57 -6.19 -10.83
C LYS A 92 -4.56 -5.15 -9.72
N LEU A 93 -3.48 -4.37 -9.60
CA LEU A 93 -3.33 -3.34 -8.57
C LEU A 93 -4.39 -2.23 -8.71
N GLU A 94 -4.60 -1.69 -9.93
CA GLU A 94 -5.62 -0.66 -10.17
C GLU A 94 -7.03 -1.18 -9.89
N SER A 95 -7.33 -2.45 -10.20
CA SER A 95 -8.61 -3.08 -9.86
C SER A 95 -8.82 -3.15 -8.35
N ARG A 96 -7.77 -3.50 -7.57
CA ARG A 96 -7.84 -3.52 -6.10
C ARG A 96 -8.06 -2.12 -5.53
N LEU A 97 -7.35 -1.11 -6.05
CA LEU A 97 -7.54 0.28 -5.64
C LEU A 97 -8.99 0.76 -5.89
N ILE A 98 -9.55 0.42 -7.05
CA ILE A 98 -10.94 0.74 -7.38
C ILE A 98 -11.92 0.05 -6.43
N ASP A 99 -11.67 -1.23 -6.10
CA ASP A 99 -12.48 -2.01 -5.14
C ASP A 99 -12.55 -1.33 -3.76
N TYR A 100 -11.43 -0.73 -3.32
CA TYR A 100 -11.38 0.06 -2.09
C TYR A 100 -11.90 1.50 -2.22
N GLY A 101 -12.28 1.95 -3.42
CA GLY A 101 -12.80 3.31 -3.66
C GLY A 101 -11.78 4.34 -4.17
N ILE A 102 -10.50 3.97 -4.33
CA ILE A 102 -9.46 4.83 -4.92
C ILE A 102 -9.57 4.78 -6.46
N ARG A 103 -10.64 5.40 -6.99
CA ARG A 103 -11.03 5.26 -8.41
C ARG A 103 -10.17 6.02 -9.40
N ASN A 104 -9.51 7.08 -8.96
CA ASN A 104 -8.81 8.03 -9.83
C ASN A 104 -7.31 7.79 -9.92
N HIS A 105 -6.72 6.86 -9.15
CA HIS A 105 -5.29 6.58 -9.26
C HIS A 105 -5.01 5.71 -10.49
N ARG A 106 -4.01 6.09 -11.32
CA ARG A 106 -3.54 5.28 -12.44
C ARG A 106 -2.02 5.29 -12.56
N ILE A 107 -1.47 4.11 -12.80
CA ILE A 107 -0.05 3.86 -12.90
C ILE A 107 0.41 4.25 -14.30
N SER A 108 1.25 5.29 -14.37
CA SER A 108 1.70 5.88 -15.62
C SER A 108 3.12 5.48 -16.03
N HIS A 109 3.85 4.81 -15.14
CA HIS A 109 5.22 4.35 -15.34
C HIS A 109 5.31 2.87 -14.98
N LEU A 110 5.25 1.98 -15.97
CA LEU A 110 5.24 0.53 -15.74
C LEU A 110 6.48 0.00 -14.97
N PRO A 111 7.71 0.51 -15.19
CA PRO A 111 8.88 0.05 -14.44
C PRO A 111 8.78 0.22 -12.92
N TYR A 112 7.90 1.10 -12.42
CA TYR A 112 7.59 1.19 -10.99
C TYR A 112 7.01 -0.12 -10.40
N LEU A 113 6.47 -1.00 -11.26
CA LEU A 113 5.94 -2.31 -10.87
C LEU A 113 6.97 -3.44 -10.95
N ASP A 114 8.19 -3.15 -11.42
CA ASP A 114 9.28 -4.10 -11.49
C ASP A 114 10.08 -4.09 -10.18
N HIS A 115 9.90 -5.13 -9.38
CA HIS A 115 10.60 -5.37 -8.12
C HIS A 115 11.62 -6.51 -8.23
N SER A 116 12.06 -6.88 -9.43
CA SER A 116 13.02 -7.97 -9.64
C SER A 116 14.37 -7.79 -8.95
N LYS A 117 14.72 -6.55 -8.59
CA LYS A 117 15.98 -6.17 -7.93
C LYS A 117 15.83 -5.89 -6.45
N GLU A 118 14.62 -5.90 -5.95
CA GLU A 118 14.33 -5.57 -4.57
C GLU A 118 14.79 -6.72 -3.65
N ARG A 119 15.13 -6.36 -2.41
CA ARG A 119 15.62 -7.31 -1.40
C ARG A 119 14.70 -7.25 -0.19
N PHE A 120 14.70 -8.33 0.57
CA PHE A 120 13.97 -8.44 1.83
C PHE A 120 14.88 -8.78 2.98
N GLN A 121 14.44 -8.41 4.18
CA GLN A 121 14.99 -8.94 5.42
C GLN A 121 14.94 -10.48 5.42
N SER A 122 15.84 -11.12 6.18
CA SER A 122 15.80 -12.58 6.32
C SER A 122 14.48 -13.03 6.96
N ALA A 123 14.04 -14.27 6.67
CA ALA A 123 12.82 -14.81 7.29
C ALA A 123 12.93 -14.87 8.83
N TYR A 124 14.15 -15.08 9.33
CA TYR A 124 14.45 -15.03 10.76
C TYR A 124 14.18 -13.64 11.35
N ASP A 125 14.74 -12.58 10.73
CA ASP A 125 14.56 -11.21 11.23
C ASP A 125 13.12 -10.74 11.14
N ALA A 126 12.41 -11.09 10.06
CA ALA A 126 10.99 -10.86 9.95
C ALA A 126 10.19 -11.61 11.01
N GLY A 127 10.59 -12.84 11.34
CA GLY A 127 10.03 -13.62 12.44
C GLY A 127 10.23 -12.97 13.81
N CYS A 128 11.44 -12.49 14.09
CA CYS A 128 11.72 -11.75 15.31
C CYS A 128 10.83 -10.51 15.42
N ARG A 129 10.76 -9.71 14.35
CA ARG A 129 9.91 -8.51 14.31
C ARG A 129 8.44 -8.84 14.48
N MET A 130 7.95 -9.91 13.86
CA MET A 130 6.58 -10.41 14.00
C MET A 130 6.26 -10.75 15.46
N MET A 131 7.13 -11.51 16.13
CA MET A 131 6.92 -11.88 17.54
C MET A 131 7.01 -10.68 18.47
N ILE A 132 7.93 -9.73 18.22
CA ILE A 132 8.03 -8.49 19.00
C ILE A 132 6.74 -7.69 18.87
N LEU A 133 6.28 -7.41 17.65
CA LEU A 133 5.05 -6.65 17.39
C LEU A 133 3.81 -7.30 18.01
N TYR A 134 3.69 -8.62 17.91
CA TYR A 134 2.59 -9.37 18.52
C TYR A 134 2.62 -9.24 20.05
N THR A 135 3.80 -9.41 20.64
CA THR A 135 3.99 -9.29 22.10
C THR A 135 3.73 -7.87 22.60
N ILE A 136 4.13 -6.84 21.85
CA ILE A 136 3.83 -5.44 22.17
C ILE A 136 2.32 -5.19 22.13
N SER A 137 1.61 -5.72 21.12
CA SER A 137 0.15 -5.59 21.02
C SER A 137 -0.60 -6.32 22.15
N TYR A 138 0.01 -7.34 22.76
CA TYR A 138 -0.48 -7.97 23.99
C TYR A 138 -0.16 -7.12 25.23
N ALA A 139 1.08 -6.66 25.36
CA ALA A 139 1.58 -5.94 26.52
C ALA A 139 0.85 -4.62 26.81
N VAL A 140 0.31 -3.95 25.79
CA VAL A 140 -0.50 -2.74 25.98
C VAL A 140 -1.79 -2.99 26.78
N HIS A 141 -2.27 -4.24 26.82
CA HIS A 141 -3.43 -4.66 27.60
C HIS A 141 -3.04 -5.28 28.95
N GLU A 142 -1.81 -5.76 29.09
CA GLU A 142 -1.31 -6.48 30.28
C GLU A 142 -0.01 -5.84 30.79
N LEU A 143 -0.09 -4.59 31.27
CA LEU A 143 1.08 -3.79 31.67
C LEU A 143 1.94 -4.44 32.78
N THR A 144 1.39 -5.38 33.55
CA THR A 144 2.08 -6.13 34.61
C THR A 144 3.04 -7.18 34.07
N GLU A 145 2.86 -7.63 32.82
CA GLU A 145 3.70 -8.66 32.20
C GLU A 145 4.98 -8.10 31.55
N ARG A 146 5.15 -6.77 31.52
CA ARG A 146 6.26 -6.13 30.80
C ARG A 146 7.65 -6.57 31.27
N ASP A 147 7.85 -6.78 32.58
CA ASP A 147 9.13 -7.26 33.11
C ASP A 147 9.44 -8.70 32.64
N ASN A 148 8.41 -9.57 32.62
CA ASN A 148 8.53 -10.94 32.12
C ASN A 148 8.85 -10.95 30.62
N ILE A 149 8.20 -10.07 29.84
CA ILE A 149 8.44 -9.89 28.41
C ILE A 149 9.88 -9.43 28.13
N ILE A 150 10.38 -8.44 28.88
CA ILE A 150 11.77 -7.98 28.75
C ILE A 150 12.74 -9.13 29.01
N GLN A 151 12.50 -9.94 30.05
CA GLN A 151 13.35 -11.08 30.37
C GLN A 151 13.30 -12.14 29.26
N TRP A 152 12.11 -12.50 28.78
CA TRP A 152 11.94 -13.45 27.68
C TRP A 152 12.64 -13.00 26.40
N PHE A 153 12.52 -11.73 26.00
CA PHE A 153 13.23 -11.18 24.84
C PHE A 153 14.76 -11.24 24.96
N LYS A 154 15.29 -11.13 26.18
CA LYS A 154 16.74 -11.30 26.43
C LYS A 154 17.14 -12.77 26.34
N ASP A 155 16.35 -13.67 26.93
CA ASP A 155 16.62 -15.11 26.91
C ASP A 155 16.58 -15.67 25.47
N GLU A 156 15.68 -15.17 24.64
CA GLU A 156 15.57 -15.51 23.22
C GLU A 156 16.56 -14.74 22.31
N ASN A 157 17.42 -13.87 22.87
CA ASN A 157 18.39 -13.05 22.13
C ASN A 157 17.78 -12.17 21.03
N ILE A 158 16.59 -11.62 21.27
CA ILE A 158 15.90 -10.69 20.33
C ILE A 158 15.75 -9.27 20.86
N TRP A 159 16.20 -8.99 22.09
CA TRP A 159 16.12 -7.67 22.72
C TRP A 159 16.76 -6.54 21.90
N ASP A 160 17.85 -6.82 21.16
CA ASP A 160 18.52 -5.82 20.31
C ASP A 160 17.71 -5.45 19.06
N LYS A 161 16.71 -6.26 18.71
CA LYS A 161 15.77 -6.03 17.60
C LYS A 161 14.50 -5.28 18.04
N VAL A 162 14.31 -5.06 19.34
CA VAL A 162 13.23 -4.24 19.88
C VAL A 162 13.56 -2.76 19.65
N SER A 163 12.61 -1.99 19.12
CA SER A 163 12.84 -0.60 18.74
C SER A 163 13.02 0.31 19.96
N PRO A 164 13.70 1.45 19.83
CA PRO A 164 13.77 2.45 20.89
C PRO A 164 12.41 2.82 21.51
N ASN A 165 11.38 3.04 20.70
CA ASN A 165 10.03 3.37 21.17
C ASN A 165 9.40 2.20 21.96
N GLU A 166 9.60 0.97 21.50
CA GLU A 166 9.11 -0.23 22.19
C GLU A 166 9.85 -0.46 23.51
N LYS A 167 11.17 -0.26 23.54
CA LYS A 167 11.97 -0.30 24.77
C LYS A 167 11.49 0.75 25.78
N LYS A 168 11.18 1.96 25.30
CA LYS A 168 10.60 3.02 26.15
C LYS A 168 9.27 2.55 26.75
N PHE A 169 8.34 2.05 25.93
CA PHE A 169 7.07 1.52 26.41
C PHE A 169 7.22 0.37 27.43
N LEU A 170 8.13 -0.57 27.17
CA LEU A 170 8.34 -1.71 28.06
C LEU A 170 8.94 -1.32 29.42
N THR A 171 9.75 -0.27 29.48
CA THR A 171 10.51 0.11 30.69
C THR A 171 9.90 1.26 31.48
N GLU A 172 9.03 2.07 30.86
CA GLU A 172 8.43 3.23 31.51
C GLU A 172 7.34 2.81 32.50
N LEU A 173 7.38 3.33 33.73
CA LEU A 173 6.43 2.92 34.79
C LEU A 173 4.98 3.20 34.38
N ASN A 174 4.74 4.39 33.82
CA ASN A 174 3.41 4.88 33.40
C ASN A 174 3.50 5.41 31.96
N PRO A 175 3.33 4.54 30.94
CA PRO A 175 3.37 4.98 29.55
C PRO A 175 2.20 5.91 29.22
N GLU A 176 2.43 6.86 28.31
CA GLU A 176 1.41 7.81 27.85
C GLU A 176 0.26 7.09 27.11
N GLU A 177 -0.98 7.54 27.32
CA GLU A 177 -2.17 6.93 26.69
C GLU A 177 -2.11 6.95 25.15
N GLU A 178 -1.54 8.00 24.56
CA GLU A 178 -1.33 8.12 23.11
C GLU A 178 -0.39 7.02 22.59
N LEU A 179 0.72 6.77 23.30
CA LEU A 179 1.65 5.69 22.97
C LEU A 179 1.00 4.31 23.08
N ILE A 180 0.18 4.07 24.13
CA ILE A 180 -0.55 2.81 24.30
C ILE A 180 -1.52 2.60 23.13
N MET A 181 -2.25 3.64 22.73
CA MET A 181 -3.18 3.59 21.62
C MET A 181 -2.46 3.29 20.30
N ASP A 182 -1.34 3.96 20.02
CA ASP A 182 -0.55 3.71 18.81
C ASP A 182 0.00 2.27 18.78
N LEU A 183 0.54 1.79 19.91
CA LEU A 183 1.09 0.44 20.00
C LEU A 183 0.03 -0.67 19.94
N SER A 184 -1.24 -0.37 20.26
CA SER A 184 -2.34 -1.33 20.11
C SER A 184 -2.56 -1.76 18.65
N TRP A 185 -2.17 -0.93 17.69
CA TRP A 185 -2.26 -1.25 16.26
C TRP A 185 -1.14 -2.18 15.76
N ARG A 186 -0.13 -2.50 16.60
CA ARG A 186 0.98 -3.40 16.20
C ARG A 186 0.51 -4.80 15.82
N ILE A 187 -0.69 -5.20 16.23
CA ILE A 187 -1.30 -6.45 15.77
C ILE A 187 -1.47 -6.48 14.24
N GLU A 188 -1.80 -5.36 13.59
CA GLU A 188 -1.90 -5.30 12.11
C GLU A 188 -0.56 -5.56 11.45
N SER A 189 0.51 -5.00 12.01
CA SER A 189 1.87 -5.22 11.55
C SER A 189 2.31 -6.68 11.77
N ALA A 190 1.98 -7.26 12.92
CA ALA A 190 2.26 -8.66 13.23
C ALA A 190 1.51 -9.63 12.30
N LEU A 191 0.21 -9.41 12.08
CA LEU A 191 -0.60 -10.21 11.15
C LEU A 191 -0.07 -10.12 9.72
N THR A 192 0.42 -8.95 9.30
CA THR A 192 1.02 -8.76 7.98
C THR A 192 2.30 -9.55 7.81
N LEU A 193 3.19 -9.57 8.82
CA LEU A 193 4.37 -10.44 8.80
C LEU A 193 3.98 -11.91 8.89
N GLY A 194 2.97 -12.26 9.69
CA GLY A 194 2.40 -13.60 9.74
C GLY A 194 1.91 -14.05 8.37
N TRP A 195 1.25 -13.17 7.62
CA TRP A 195 0.86 -13.45 6.25
C TRP A 195 2.11 -13.66 5.39
N CYS A 196 3.07 -12.73 5.39
CA CYS A 196 4.33 -12.86 4.64
C CYS A 196 5.07 -14.19 4.92
N LEU A 197 5.01 -14.69 6.15
CA LEU A 197 5.70 -15.90 6.62
C LEU A 197 4.81 -17.17 6.65
N ASN A 198 3.71 -17.17 5.90
CA ASN A 198 2.76 -18.29 5.77
C ASN A 198 2.12 -18.75 7.10
N LYS A 199 2.02 -17.87 8.10
CA LYS A 199 1.34 -18.11 9.39
C LYS A 199 -0.14 -17.76 9.38
N ILE A 200 -0.58 -16.96 8.41
CA ILE A 200 -1.99 -16.84 8.05
C ILE A 200 -2.18 -16.95 6.55
N LYS A 201 -3.27 -17.60 6.13
CA LYS A 201 -3.55 -17.85 4.72
C LYS A 201 -3.93 -16.59 3.96
N THR A 202 -4.75 -15.73 4.56
CA THR A 202 -5.30 -14.54 3.91
C THR A 202 -5.10 -13.34 4.81
N LEU A 203 -4.57 -12.25 4.25
CA LEU A 203 -4.46 -10.99 4.97
C LEU A 203 -5.85 -10.35 5.03
N PRO A 204 -6.29 -9.82 6.19
CA PRO A 204 -7.59 -9.18 6.28
C PRO A 204 -7.72 -8.02 5.30
N ARG A 205 -8.91 -7.69 4.83
CA ARG A 205 -9.06 -6.55 3.92
C ARG A 205 -8.84 -5.21 4.65
N LEU A 206 -8.39 -4.19 3.92
CA LEU A 206 -8.19 -2.84 4.45
C LEU A 206 -9.49 -2.13 4.88
N ASP A 207 -10.65 -2.62 4.45
CA ASP A 207 -11.98 -2.11 4.78
C ASP A 207 -12.71 -2.99 5.81
N ASN A 208 -11.99 -3.89 6.48
CA ASN A 208 -12.53 -4.77 7.51
C ASN A 208 -11.89 -4.45 8.86
N ASP A 209 -12.73 -4.09 9.84
CA ASP A 209 -12.30 -3.81 11.22
C ASP A 209 -12.35 -5.06 12.12
N ASN A 210 -12.83 -6.21 11.62
CA ASN A 210 -12.89 -7.45 12.39
C ASN A 210 -11.91 -8.50 11.86
N ASN A 211 -10.79 -8.66 12.58
CA ASN A 211 -9.71 -9.58 12.24
C ASN A 211 -9.62 -10.78 13.19
N GLU A 212 -10.69 -11.08 13.93
CA GLU A 212 -10.71 -12.16 14.95
C GLU A 212 -10.29 -13.52 14.39
N LYS A 213 -10.79 -13.88 13.19
CA LYS A 213 -10.46 -15.17 12.56
C LYS A 213 -8.99 -15.28 12.19
N GLU A 214 -8.42 -14.21 11.66
CA GLU A 214 -7.02 -14.13 11.27
C GLU A 214 -6.12 -14.09 12.50
N ILE A 215 -6.52 -13.43 13.59
CA ILE A 215 -5.82 -13.48 14.88
C ILE A 215 -5.82 -14.90 15.44
N GLU A 216 -6.97 -15.58 15.44
CA GLU A 216 -7.03 -16.98 15.89
C GLU A 216 -6.18 -17.91 15.01
N GLU A 217 -6.18 -17.72 13.69
CA GLU A 217 -5.32 -18.49 12.77
C GLU A 217 -3.85 -18.22 13.07
N PHE A 218 -3.47 -16.95 13.25
CA PHE A 218 -2.13 -16.54 13.58
C PHE A 218 -1.66 -17.21 14.88
N GLN A 219 -2.45 -17.11 15.95
CA GLN A 219 -2.15 -17.70 17.26
C GLN A 219 -1.95 -19.21 17.21
N ARG A 220 -2.71 -19.93 16.37
CA ARG A 220 -2.52 -21.38 16.19
C ARG A 220 -1.22 -21.75 15.47
N ASN A 221 -0.61 -20.81 14.76
CA ASN A 221 0.53 -21.04 13.87
C ASN A 221 1.84 -20.41 14.39
N VAL A 222 1.82 -19.77 15.55
CA VAL A 222 3.00 -19.19 16.22
C VAL A 222 3.15 -19.76 17.64
N PRO A 223 4.36 -19.73 18.24
CA PRO A 223 4.55 -20.13 19.63
C PRO A 223 3.74 -19.27 20.60
N GLU A 224 3.39 -19.83 21.77
CA GLU A 224 2.78 -19.05 22.84
C GLU A 224 3.78 -18.00 23.37
N LEU A 225 3.29 -16.90 23.93
CA LEU A 225 4.16 -15.87 24.49
C LEU A 225 4.90 -16.44 25.71
N GLY A 226 6.23 -16.38 25.69
CA GLY A 226 7.10 -17.00 26.70
C GLY A 226 7.70 -18.35 26.28
N ASP A 227 7.21 -18.98 25.21
CA ASP A 227 7.80 -20.22 24.70
C ASP A 227 9.13 -19.97 23.95
N PRO A 228 10.01 -20.99 23.85
CA PRO A 228 11.24 -20.88 23.06
C PRO A 228 10.98 -20.61 21.57
N LEU A 229 11.66 -19.62 21.01
CA LEU A 229 11.47 -19.16 19.63
C LEU A 229 12.48 -19.75 18.64
N GLN A 230 13.65 -20.19 19.09
CA GLN A 230 14.77 -20.56 18.21
C GLN A 230 14.40 -21.57 17.10
N LEU A 231 13.71 -22.67 17.45
CA LEU A 231 13.32 -23.68 16.47
C LEU A 231 12.29 -23.12 15.48
N PHE A 232 11.35 -22.32 15.97
CA PHE A 232 10.33 -21.69 15.15
C PHE A 232 10.95 -20.69 14.16
N LEU A 233 11.77 -19.76 14.64
CA LEU A 233 12.36 -18.67 13.84
C LEU A 233 13.28 -19.19 12.73
N THR A 234 14.02 -20.27 12.99
CA THR A 234 14.96 -20.87 12.02
C THR A 234 14.27 -21.68 10.91
N GLN A 235 12.98 -21.99 11.07
CA GLN A 235 12.18 -22.75 10.10
C GLN A 235 11.23 -21.86 9.28
N LEU A 236 11.31 -20.54 9.45
CA LEU A 236 10.45 -19.61 8.75
C LEU A 236 10.81 -19.50 7.26
N GLU A 237 9.77 -19.48 6.42
CA GLU A 237 9.89 -19.29 4.99
C GLU A 237 8.85 -18.28 4.52
N TYR A 238 9.26 -17.41 3.60
CA TYR A 238 8.36 -16.45 2.98
C TYR A 238 7.41 -17.13 2.01
N ARG A 239 6.23 -16.52 1.84
CA ARG A 239 5.39 -16.71 0.65
C ARG A 239 6.07 -16.15 -0.59
N ASP A 240 5.41 -16.27 -1.74
CA ASP A 240 5.90 -15.67 -2.97
C ASP A 240 6.13 -14.16 -2.81
N PHE A 241 7.35 -13.71 -3.11
CA PHE A 241 7.75 -12.32 -2.95
C PHE A 241 6.94 -11.36 -3.83
N ASN A 242 6.44 -11.78 -5.00
CA ASN A 242 5.59 -10.91 -5.81
C ASN A 242 4.28 -10.60 -5.08
N GLU A 243 3.72 -11.56 -4.33
CA GLU A 243 2.52 -11.29 -3.52
C GLU A 243 2.79 -10.21 -2.48
N ILE A 244 3.93 -10.30 -1.79
CA ILE A 244 4.33 -9.34 -0.75
C ILE A 244 4.53 -7.94 -1.35
N TYR A 245 5.22 -7.82 -2.48
CA TYR A 245 5.39 -6.53 -3.16
C TYR A 245 4.08 -5.96 -3.68
N GLU A 246 3.20 -6.78 -4.26
CA GLU A 246 1.89 -6.31 -4.71
C GLU A 246 1.03 -5.81 -3.55
N GLU A 247 1.15 -6.41 -2.37
CA GLU A 247 0.49 -5.93 -1.15
C GLU A 247 1.12 -4.63 -0.63
N ASN A 248 2.45 -4.52 -0.70
CA ASN A 248 3.13 -3.30 -0.30
C ASN A 248 2.72 -2.11 -1.18
N LEU A 249 2.70 -2.28 -2.50
CA LEU A 249 2.27 -1.24 -3.43
C LEU A 249 0.81 -0.81 -3.21
N LEU A 250 -0.09 -1.73 -2.84
CA LEU A 250 -1.46 -1.36 -2.48
C LEU A 250 -1.48 -0.41 -1.27
N ASN A 251 -0.76 -0.78 -0.20
CA ASN A 251 -0.72 -0.02 1.04
C ASN A 251 0.04 1.32 0.90
N GLU A 252 1.08 1.34 0.06
CA GLU A 252 1.79 2.55 -0.37
C GLU A 252 0.81 3.54 -1.00
N LEU A 253 0.08 3.09 -2.03
CA LEU A 253 -0.86 3.93 -2.77
C LEU A 253 -2.08 4.36 -1.95
N ALA A 254 -2.56 3.51 -1.04
CA ALA A 254 -3.59 3.88 -0.08
C ALA A 254 -3.10 4.96 0.90
N THR A 255 -1.88 4.83 1.40
CA THR A 255 -1.25 5.85 2.24
C THR A 255 -1.06 7.17 1.49
N THR A 256 -0.56 7.12 0.25
CA THR A 256 -0.44 8.29 -0.63
C THR A 256 -1.79 8.96 -0.88
N TYR A 257 -2.87 8.18 -1.03
CA TYR A 257 -4.23 8.71 -1.15
C TYR A 257 -4.63 9.52 0.09
N PHE A 258 -4.47 8.97 1.30
CA PHE A 258 -4.81 9.67 2.54
C PHE A 258 -4.00 10.96 2.74
N ARG A 259 -2.71 10.94 2.42
CA ARG A 259 -1.88 12.16 2.46
C ARG A 259 -2.39 13.22 1.50
N ASN A 260 -2.73 12.83 0.27
CA ASN A 260 -3.28 13.76 -0.71
C ASN A 260 -4.60 14.37 -0.22
N LEU A 261 -5.46 13.62 0.46
CA LEU A 261 -6.67 14.17 1.06
C LEU A 261 -6.35 15.23 2.12
N MET A 262 -5.40 14.93 3.02
CA MET A 262 -4.96 15.84 4.07
C MET A 262 -4.40 17.14 3.48
N PHE A 263 -3.46 17.06 2.54
CA PHE A 263 -2.86 18.24 1.91
C PHE A 263 -3.86 19.10 1.13
N ASN A 264 -4.87 18.48 0.52
CA ASN A 264 -5.87 19.18 -0.28
C ASN A 264 -7.14 19.55 0.50
N GLY A 265 -7.22 19.22 1.79
CA GLY A 265 -8.42 19.44 2.61
C GLY A 265 -9.67 18.72 2.08
N LYS A 266 -9.49 17.55 1.45
CA LYS A 266 -10.59 16.75 0.89
C LYS A 266 -11.05 15.70 1.89
N LYS A 267 -12.33 15.30 1.78
CA LYS A 267 -12.88 14.19 2.56
C LYS A 267 -12.50 12.87 1.93
N ASP A 268 -12.34 11.87 2.79
CA ASP A 268 -12.23 10.48 2.38
C ASP A 268 -13.55 9.98 1.79
N GLU A 269 -13.43 9.27 0.68
CA GLU A 269 -14.54 8.64 -0.06
C GLU A 269 -14.37 7.12 -0.17
N THR A 270 -13.36 6.57 0.52
CA THR A 270 -13.08 5.13 0.61
C THR A 270 -13.70 4.53 1.87
N ASN A 271 -13.65 3.20 1.96
CA ASN A 271 -13.98 2.47 3.19
C ASN A 271 -12.72 1.95 3.90
N ILE A 272 -11.52 2.42 3.51
CA ILE A 272 -10.27 1.91 4.06
C ILE A 272 -10.09 2.41 5.49
N ASN A 273 -9.78 1.51 6.41
CA ASN A 273 -9.26 1.89 7.71
C ASN A 273 -7.85 2.48 7.55
N ARG A 274 -7.73 3.78 7.82
CA ARG A 274 -6.46 4.51 7.68
C ARG A 274 -5.35 3.90 8.54
N PHE A 275 -5.64 3.53 9.78
CA PHE A 275 -4.64 3.05 10.74
C PHE A 275 -4.10 1.69 10.29
N THR A 276 -4.98 0.79 9.88
CA THR A 276 -4.61 -0.47 9.24
C THR A 276 -3.69 -0.24 8.03
N SER A 277 -4.05 0.66 7.12
CA SER A 277 -3.22 0.93 5.94
C SER A 277 -1.85 1.49 6.30
N PHE A 278 -1.74 2.34 7.31
CA PHE A 278 -0.46 2.91 7.77
C PHE A 278 0.45 1.84 8.39
N GLU A 279 -0.06 1.02 9.31
CA GLU A 279 0.70 -0.07 9.93
C GLU A 279 1.24 -1.06 8.88
N ARG A 280 0.37 -1.46 7.95
CA ARG A 280 0.75 -2.38 6.88
C ARG A 280 1.77 -1.80 5.93
N HIS A 281 1.63 -0.52 5.59
CA HIS A 281 2.62 0.16 4.77
C HIS A 281 3.97 0.24 5.48
N GLN A 282 4.00 0.60 6.77
CA GLN A 282 5.23 0.65 7.55
C GLN A 282 5.93 -0.71 7.58
N VAL A 283 5.23 -1.77 7.97
CA VAL A 283 5.87 -3.09 8.10
C VAL A 283 6.34 -3.65 6.76
N LEU A 284 5.60 -3.41 5.67
CA LEU A 284 5.98 -3.86 4.34
C LEU A 284 7.14 -3.04 3.76
N ASN A 285 7.25 -1.76 4.10
CA ASN A 285 8.43 -0.95 3.78
C ASN A 285 9.65 -1.40 4.59
N TRP A 286 9.50 -1.67 5.90
CA TRP A 286 10.59 -2.19 6.72
C TRP A 286 11.12 -3.52 6.21
N LEU A 287 10.20 -4.39 5.75
CA LEU A 287 10.54 -5.70 5.19
C LEU A 287 11.38 -5.57 3.92
N ARG A 288 11.10 -4.54 3.10
CA ARG A 288 11.87 -4.20 1.90
C ARG A 288 13.11 -3.42 2.27
N THR A 289 14.27 -4.02 2.09
CA THR A 289 15.51 -3.37 2.50
C THR A 289 15.97 -2.38 1.42
N TYR A 290 16.00 -1.08 1.73
CA TYR A 290 16.79 -0.09 0.96
C TYR A 290 18.29 -0.10 1.34
N TYR A 291 18.64 -0.74 2.47
CA TYR A 291 19.96 -0.72 3.12
C TYR A 291 20.69 -2.06 3.09
N ALA A 292 20.52 -2.84 2.02
CA ALA A 292 21.07 -4.19 1.93
C ALA A 292 22.60 -4.27 1.68
N ASP A 293 23.34 -3.24 2.08
CA ASP A 293 24.80 -3.30 2.14
C ASP A 293 25.21 -3.36 3.62
N GLU A 294 25.47 -4.59 4.07
CA GLU A 294 26.31 -4.97 5.22
C GLU A 294 25.98 -4.46 6.63
N SER A 295 24.90 -3.70 6.86
CA SER A 295 24.50 -3.29 8.21
C SER A 295 23.69 -4.36 8.95
N GLU A 296 23.96 -4.50 10.25
CA GLU A 296 23.20 -5.36 11.16
C GLU A 296 21.76 -4.83 11.32
N ILE A 297 20.75 -5.71 11.25
CA ILE A 297 19.34 -5.31 11.41
C ILE A 297 19.07 -5.06 12.89
N THR A 298 19.02 -3.78 13.28
CA THR A 298 18.71 -3.32 14.63
C THR A 298 17.27 -2.86 14.76
N GLY A 299 16.78 -2.74 16.00
CA GLY A 299 15.47 -2.16 16.29
C GLY A 299 15.33 -0.68 15.90
N GLU A 300 16.44 0.05 15.75
CA GLU A 300 16.42 1.47 15.33
C GLU A 300 15.83 1.63 13.92
N LEU A 301 16.14 0.69 13.02
CA LEU A 301 15.61 0.69 11.65
C LEU A 301 14.08 0.65 11.62
N TRP A 302 13.43 0.08 12.62
CA TRP A 302 11.97 0.06 12.69
C TRP A 302 11.39 1.46 12.90
N ASP A 303 11.89 2.19 13.91
CA ASP A 303 11.38 3.52 14.24
C ASP A 303 11.72 4.54 13.13
N GLU A 304 12.79 4.29 12.38
CA GLU A 304 13.19 5.08 11.21
C GLU A 304 12.49 4.68 9.91
N THR A 305 11.67 3.61 9.91
CA THR A 305 11.01 3.16 8.70
C THR A 305 10.01 4.20 8.22
N ASP A 306 10.38 4.84 7.12
CA ASP A 306 9.58 5.87 6.52
C ASP A 306 8.44 5.27 5.70
N THR A 307 7.26 5.86 5.88
CA THR A 307 6.12 5.61 5.00
C THR A 307 5.93 6.77 4.04
N SER A 308 6.74 7.84 4.07
CA SER A 308 6.65 8.99 3.18
C SER A 308 6.90 8.57 1.74
N THR A 309 5.96 8.94 0.86
CA THR A 309 5.84 8.55 -0.55
C THR A 309 5.42 9.78 -1.33
#